data_AF-A0A9W6WVT2-F1
#
_entry.id   AF-A0A9W6WVT2-F1
#
_cell.length_a   1.000
_cell.length_b   1.000
_cell.length_c   1.000
_cell.angle_alpha   90.00
_cell.angle_beta   90.00
_cell.angle_gamma   90.00
#
_symmetry.space_group_name_H-M   'P 1'
#
loop_
_entity.id
_entity.type
_entity.pdbx_description
1 polymer ?
#
loop_
_entity_poly.entity_id
_entity_poly.type
_entity_poly.pdbx_seq_one_letter_code
_entity_poly.pdbx_strand_id
1 'polypeptide(L)'
;MSAAIEQRNQDATVYVGNVDDRVSEELLWELMLQAGSVSNVHMPRDKVTGAHQNYGFVEFRSEECAEYAVKVLNMVQLFGKPLRVKKASSDRKSLDVGANLFLGNLDPEVDEKLLYDTFSAFGGVIETPKIMRDPDTRASRGFGFVSFDSFEAADLAIECMHGQYLCNRQVVVQYAFKKDSRNERHGSEAERLLAQRNPNKLQPHTMFAFAPGAGALGGPPPPPAGYMQPEGVMAMAPPPPPPMAYPPPPPPQRLPPRSGHSAVAVGAEIYVFGGLDVAAGAIYNDVFVFDTRTASWKEAAVQGETPLPRNAHAAIVLAEENESAVARRMLVFGGSSPEYGACGDVYILHIPAHEREDEKKLRWEKLAPSGEIPEARELHCALLRSENTICFTGGRNFDGKVCTDMALLDYESWTWQLVPISGWNCCALAAGVVDGVLISFGGWDGGQICGRCSRYSDEKESWVEVALVHGQQADEPVVSSIPERFGHCGATVTFSKTTEKTRQQGLLIFGGMNAVSDLDDLVLITPDSSSTE
;
A
#
# COMPACT_ATOMS: atom_id res chain seq x y z
N MET A 1 29.36 -41.69 -16.06
CA MET A 1 29.39 -40.69 -14.98
C MET A 1 28.07 -39.94 -15.02
N SER A 2 27.11 -40.36 -14.21
CA SER A 2 25.83 -39.66 -14.04
C SER A 2 26.07 -38.47 -13.13
N ALA A 3 26.01 -37.26 -13.66
CA ALA A 3 25.95 -36.06 -12.84
C ALA A 3 24.71 -36.17 -11.92
N ALA A 4 24.91 -35.92 -10.64
CA ALA A 4 23.87 -35.96 -9.64
C ALA A 4 22.71 -35.05 -10.07
N ILE A 5 21.50 -35.60 -10.08
CA ILE A 5 20.28 -34.81 -10.08
C ILE A 5 20.28 -34.12 -8.72
N GLU A 6 20.80 -32.89 -8.66
CA GLU A 6 20.53 -31.99 -7.54
C GLU A 6 19.03 -31.98 -7.34
N GLN A 7 18.63 -32.20 -6.09
CA GLN A 7 17.25 -32.29 -5.67
C GLN A 7 16.59 -30.93 -5.93
N ARG A 8 16.03 -30.76 -7.14
CA ARG A 8 15.35 -29.53 -7.59
C ARG A 8 14.41 -29.06 -6.50
N ASN A 9 14.55 -27.81 -6.08
CA ASN A 9 13.72 -27.25 -5.05
C ASN A 9 12.32 -27.00 -5.62
N GLN A 10 11.41 -27.98 -5.45
CA GLN A 10 10.04 -27.91 -5.99
C GLN A 10 9.26 -26.73 -5.42
N ASP A 11 9.61 -26.28 -4.21
CA ASP A 11 8.95 -25.16 -3.54
C ASP A 11 9.46 -23.81 -4.05
N ALA A 12 10.69 -23.75 -4.58
CA ALA A 12 11.23 -22.60 -5.31
C ALA A 12 11.10 -22.71 -6.83
N THR A 13 10.39 -23.72 -7.35
CA THR A 13 10.17 -23.90 -8.78
C THR A 13 8.76 -23.52 -9.17
N VAL A 14 8.60 -22.76 -10.25
CA VAL A 14 7.31 -22.50 -10.90
C VAL A 14 7.20 -23.25 -12.21
N TYR A 15 6.01 -23.76 -12.49
CA TYR A 15 5.56 -24.22 -13.80
C TYR A 15 5.05 -23.02 -14.58
N VAL A 16 5.50 -22.87 -15.83
CA VAL A 16 5.04 -21.85 -16.77
C VAL A 16 4.41 -22.55 -17.96
N GLY A 17 3.08 -22.52 -18.07
CA GLY A 17 2.32 -23.12 -19.17
C GLY A 17 1.78 -22.10 -20.17
N ASN A 18 1.21 -22.61 -21.26
CA ASN A 18 0.65 -21.81 -22.36
C ASN A 18 1.67 -20.88 -23.03
N VAL A 19 2.91 -21.33 -23.11
CA VAL A 19 4.03 -20.62 -23.72
C VAL A 19 3.90 -20.68 -25.24
N ASP A 20 4.10 -19.55 -25.94
CA ASP A 20 4.05 -19.48 -27.40
C ASP A 20 5.30 -20.09 -28.05
N ASP A 21 5.16 -20.73 -29.21
CA ASP A 21 6.24 -21.44 -29.96
C ASP A 21 7.48 -20.59 -30.26
N ARG A 22 7.36 -19.25 -30.18
CA ARG A 22 8.44 -18.29 -30.40
C ARG A 22 9.26 -17.97 -29.15
N VAL A 23 8.83 -18.44 -27.97
CA VAL A 23 9.48 -18.12 -26.70
C VAL A 23 10.69 -19.00 -26.51
N SER A 24 11.87 -18.38 -26.46
CA SER A 24 13.09 -19.09 -26.13
C SER A 24 13.27 -19.22 -24.61
N GLU A 25 14.16 -20.11 -24.22
CA GLU A 25 14.53 -20.34 -22.82
C GLU A 25 15.17 -19.10 -22.20
N GLU A 26 15.94 -18.35 -22.99
CA GLU A 26 16.55 -17.07 -22.62
C GLU A 26 15.49 -15.98 -22.43
N LEU A 27 14.50 -15.91 -23.32
CA LEU A 27 13.40 -14.94 -23.17
C LEU A 27 12.56 -15.23 -21.92
N LEU A 28 12.32 -16.51 -21.64
CA LEU A 28 11.61 -16.92 -20.43
C LEU A 28 12.43 -16.60 -19.17
N TRP A 29 13.76 -16.76 -19.22
CA TRP A 29 14.67 -16.35 -18.15
C TRP A 29 14.58 -14.83 -17.89
N GLU A 30 14.72 -14.01 -18.94
CA GLU A 30 14.67 -12.55 -18.83
C GLU A 30 13.35 -12.05 -18.27
N LEU A 31 12.23 -12.65 -18.68
CA LEU A 31 10.91 -12.32 -18.13
C LEU A 31 10.82 -12.67 -16.65
N MET A 32 11.36 -13.81 -16.25
CA MET A 32 11.26 -14.30 -14.87
C MET A 32 12.17 -13.55 -13.90
N LEU A 33 13.23 -12.90 -14.39
CA LEU A 33 14.05 -11.98 -13.59
C LEU A 33 13.25 -10.82 -13.00
N GLN A 34 12.12 -10.44 -13.61
CA GLN A 34 11.23 -9.39 -13.08
C GLN A 34 10.57 -9.79 -11.75
N ALA A 35 10.46 -11.09 -11.47
CA ALA A 35 9.89 -11.61 -10.22
C ALA A 35 10.95 -12.01 -9.18
N GLY A 36 12.21 -12.17 -9.57
CA GLY A 36 13.28 -12.49 -8.64
C GLY A 36 14.48 -13.17 -9.26
N SER A 37 15.47 -13.48 -8.41
CA SER A 37 16.70 -14.13 -8.85
C SER A 37 16.43 -15.56 -9.34
N VAL A 38 16.52 -15.78 -10.65
CA VAL A 38 16.37 -17.09 -11.29
C VAL A 38 17.66 -17.90 -11.13
N SER A 39 17.52 -19.16 -10.73
CA SER A 39 18.60 -20.14 -10.63
C SER A 39 18.70 -20.98 -11.89
N ASN A 40 17.56 -21.42 -12.43
CA ASN A 40 17.50 -22.32 -13.58
C ASN A 40 16.21 -22.10 -14.37
N VAL A 41 16.28 -22.22 -15.69
CA VAL A 41 15.11 -22.33 -16.57
C VAL A 41 15.29 -23.59 -17.37
N HIS A 42 14.20 -24.36 -17.51
CA HIS A 42 14.19 -25.56 -18.31
C HIS A 42 12.91 -25.64 -19.14
N MET A 43 13.05 -25.64 -20.46
CA MET A 43 11.94 -25.86 -21.39
C MET A 43 12.09 -27.23 -22.07
N PRO A 44 11.23 -28.21 -21.75
CA PRO A 44 11.26 -29.50 -22.43
C PRO A 44 11.01 -29.35 -23.93
N ARG A 45 11.93 -29.88 -24.74
CA ARG A 45 11.88 -29.84 -26.21
C ARG A 45 11.59 -31.22 -26.77
N ASP A 46 10.82 -31.25 -27.86
CA ASP A 46 10.65 -32.44 -28.68
C ASP A 46 11.98 -32.83 -29.34
N LYS A 47 12.36 -34.11 -29.22
CA LYS A 47 13.62 -34.65 -29.71
C LYS A 47 13.70 -34.71 -31.24
N VAL A 48 12.57 -34.63 -31.94
CA VAL A 48 12.51 -34.67 -33.40
C VAL A 48 12.46 -33.27 -34.00
N THR A 49 11.54 -32.42 -33.50
CA THR A 49 11.29 -31.09 -34.07
C THR A 49 12.14 -29.99 -33.42
N GLY A 50 12.73 -30.22 -32.24
CA GLY A 50 13.49 -29.22 -31.49
C GLY A 50 12.63 -28.11 -30.86
N ALA A 51 11.33 -28.10 -31.13
CA ALA A 51 10.38 -27.15 -30.56
C ALA A 51 10.07 -27.48 -29.10
N HIS A 52 9.85 -26.46 -28.28
CA HIS A 52 9.43 -26.63 -26.89
C HIS A 52 7.97 -27.07 -26.81
N GLN A 53 7.58 -27.76 -25.74
CA GLN A 53 6.23 -28.33 -25.59
C GLN A 53 5.19 -27.34 -25.02
N ASN A 54 5.40 -26.04 -25.19
CA ASN A 54 4.51 -24.94 -24.74
C ASN A 54 4.38 -24.81 -23.22
N TYR A 55 5.38 -25.33 -22.50
CA TYR A 55 5.59 -25.09 -21.09
C TYR A 55 7.08 -25.12 -20.74
N GLY A 56 7.40 -24.56 -19.57
CA GLY A 56 8.73 -24.58 -18.97
C GLY A 56 8.66 -24.62 -17.46
N PHE A 57 9.81 -24.88 -16.84
CA PHE A 57 10.00 -24.81 -15.39
C PHE A 57 11.07 -23.79 -15.08
N VAL A 58 10.81 -22.95 -14.08
CA VAL A 58 11.71 -21.89 -13.67
C VAL A 58 11.96 -22.05 -12.18
N GLU A 59 13.21 -22.30 -11.82
CA GLU A 59 13.66 -22.43 -10.44
C GLU A 59 14.26 -21.10 -9.99
N PHE A 60 13.73 -20.54 -8.91
CA PHE A 60 14.24 -19.34 -8.27
C PHE A 60 15.23 -19.69 -7.16
N ARG A 61 16.02 -18.69 -6.72
CA ARG A 61 16.91 -18.86 -5.56
C ARG A 61 16.16 -18.99 -4.25
N SER A 62 14.98 -18.40 -4.14
CA SER A 62 14.11 -18.47 -2.96
C SER A 62 12.70 -18.92 -3.34
N GLU A 63 12.04 -19.57 -2.37
CA GLU A 63 10.63 -19.93 -2.44
C GLU A 63 9.72 -18.70 -2.57
N GLU A 64 10.08 -17.60 -1.90
CA GLU A 64 9.35 -16.33 -1.94
C GLU A 64 9.32 -15.73 -3.34
N CYS A 65 10.42 -15.78 -4.09
CA CYS A 65 10.45 -15.35 -5.49
C CYS A 65 9.55 -16.22 -6.38
N ALA A 66 9.45 -17.53 -6.10
CA ALA A 66 8.54 -18.41 -6.83
C ALA A 66 7.07 -18.08 -6.53
N GLU A 67 6.72 -17.79 -5.28
CA GLU A 67 5.37 -17.33 -4.92
C GLU A 67 5.03 -15.97 -5.53
N TYR A 68 5.98 -15.05 -5.52
CA TYR A 68 5.82 -13.73 -6.14
C TYR A 68 5.67 -13.85 -7.66
N ALA A 69 6.44 -14.70 -8.33
CA ALA A 69 6.33 -14.96 -9.76
C ALA A 69 4.94 -15.52 -10.14
N VAL A 70 4.37 -16.41 -9.32
CA VAL A 70 3.01 -16.91 -9.51
C VAL A 70 1.98 -15.77 -9.41
N LYS A 71 2.19 -14.80 -8.52
CA LYS A 71 1.26 -13.67 -8.34
C LYS A 71 1.36 -12.63 -9.47
N VAL A 72 2.57 -12.30 -9.90
CA VAL A 72 2.81 -11.15 -10.79
C VAL A 72 2.93 -11.53 -12.26
N LEU A 73 3.48 -12.71 -12.56
CA LEU A 73 3.74 -13.13 -13.94
C LEU A 73 2.66 -14.08 -14.50
N ASN A 74 1.76 -14.58 -13.67
CA ASN A 74 0.60 -15.31 -14.16
C ASN A 74 -0.31 -14.38 -14.96
N MET A 75 -0.81 -14.85 -16.10
CA MET A 75 -1.63 -14.11 -17.06
C MET A 75 -0.95 -13.00 -17.87
N VAL A 76 0.35 -12.78 -17.68
CA VAL A 76 1.12 -11.86 -18.54
C VAL A 76 1.09 -12.37 -19.98
N GLN A 77 0.74 -11.49 -20.92
CA GLN A 77 0.69 -11.84 -22.34
C GLN A 77 2.10 -11.83 -22.93
N LEU A 78 2.55 -12.99 -23.38
CA LEU A 78 3.76 -13.12 -24.18
C LEU A 78 3.36 -13.57 -25.58
N PHE A 79 3.69 -12.74 -26.58
CA PHE A 79 3.28 -12.96 -27.98
C PHE A 79 1.76 -13.13 -28.19
N GLY A 80 0.95 -12.51 -27.33
CA GLY A 80 -0.51 -12.58 -27.38
C GLY A 80 -1.11 -13.86 -26.79
N LYS A 81 -0.30 -14.72 -26.15
CA LYS A 81 -0.77 -15.82 -25.30
C LYS A 81 -0.52 -15.50 -23.82
N PRO A 82 -1.53 -15.62 -22.94
CA PRO A 82 -1.33 -15.42 -21.51
C PRO A 82 -0.57 -16.58 -20.90
N LEU A 83 0.55 -16.31 -20.22
CA LEU A 83 1.32 -17.31 -19.50
C LEU A 83 0.53 -17.84 -18.30
N ARG A 84 0.67 -19.14 -18.00
CA ARG A 84 0.09 -19.77 -16.81
C ARG A 84 1.19 -20.12 -15.83
N VAL A 85 1.42 -19.27 -14.84
CA VAL A 85 2.47 -19.45 -13.84
C VAL A 85 1.85 -20.06 -12.57
N LYS A 86 2.34 -21.22 -12.14
CA LYS A 86 1.87 -21.94 -10.94
C LYS A 86 3.07 -22.51 -10.17
N LYS A 87 2.96 -22.74 -8.86
CA LYS A 87 4.01 -23.49 -8.13
C LYS A 87 4.14 -24.89 -8.70
N ALA A 88 5.36 -25.37 -8.91
CA ALA A 88 5.60 -26.73 -9.41
C ALA A 88 5.06 -27.80 -8.44
N SER A 89 5.08 -27.52 -7.12
CA SER A 89 4.50 -28.40 -6.09
C SER A 89 2.97 -28.46 -6.09
N SER A 90 2.28 -27.54 -6.79
CA SER A 90 0.82 -27.48 -6.86
C SER A 90 0.18 -28.32 -7.98
N ASP A 91 0.99 -29.07 -8.76
CA ASP A 91 0.51 -29.94 -9.86
C ASP A 91 -0.23 -31.21 -9.38
N ARG A 92 -0.60 -31.27 -8.10
CA ARG A 92 -1.58 -32.23 -7.59
C ARG A 92 -2.93 -31.90 -8.20
N LYS A 93 -3.31 -32.64 -9.28
CA LYS A 93 -4.64 -32.66 -9.92
C LYS A 93 -5.69 -31.95 -9.04
N SER A 94 -5.92 -30.67 -9.32
CA SER A 94 -6.96 -29.91 -8.64
C SER A 94 -8.27 -30.63 -8.90
N LEU A 95 -8.82 -31.24 -7.86
CA LEU A 95 -10.11 -31.89 -7.94
C LEU A 95 -11.10 -30.79 -8.29
N ASP A 96 -11.79 -30.91 -9.43
CA ASP A 96 -12.91 -30.05 -9.78
C ASP A 96 -13.98 -30.28 -8.71
N VAL A 97 -14.03 -29.36 -7.75
CA VAL A 97 -14.97 -29.39 -6.63
C VAL A 97 -16.39 -29.10 -7.12
N GLY A 98 -16.55 -28.70 -8.40
CA GLY A 98 -17.82 -28.32 -8.98
C GLY A 98 -18.24 -26.89 -8.68
N ALA A 99 -17.36 -26.05 -8.11
CA ALA A 99 -17.64 -24.64 -7.82
C ALA A 99 -17.38 -23.74 -9.05
N ASN A 100 -18.02 -24.07 -10.17
CA ASN A 100 -17.84 -23.38 -11.45
C ASN A 100 -18.95 -22.36 -11.68
N LEU A 101 -18.58 -21.09 -11.83
CA LEU A 101 -19.48 -19.97 -12.11
C LEU A 101 -19.46 -19.61 -13.60
N PHE A 102 -20.65 -19.27 -14.10
CA PHE A 102 -20.90 -18.60 -15.37
C PHE A 102 -21.04 -17.09 -15.13
N LEU A 103 -20.33 -16.31 -15.93
CA LEU A 103 -20.36 -14.86 -15.95
C LEU A 103 -20.97 -14.41 -17.29
N GLY A 104 -22.16 -13.84 -17.27
CA GLY A 104 -22.86 -13.33 -18.44
C GLY A 104 -22.86 -11.82 -18.51
N ASN A 105 -23.19 -11.28 -19.69
CA ASN A 105 -23.27 -9.85 -19.97
C ASN A 105 -21.95 -9.09 -19.71
N LEU A 106 -20.82 -9.76 -19.92
CA LEU A 106 -19.49 -9.14 -19.83
C LEU A 106 -19.33 -8.07 -20.91
N ASP A 107 -18.71 -6.95 -20.54
CA ASP A 107 -18.30 -5.93 -21.49
C ASP A 107 -17.19 -6.47 -22.42
N PRO A 108 -17.16 -6.10 -23.72
CA PRO A 108 -16.10 -6.51 -24.63
C PRO A 108 -14.68 -6.15 -24.18
N GLU A 109 -14.51 -5.13 -23.33
CA GLU A 109 -13.21 -4.72 -22.77
C GLU A 109 -12.76 -5.58 -21.59
N VAL A 110 -13.65 -6.41 -21.02
CA VAL A 110 -13.28 -7.33 -19.93
C VAL A 110 -12.35 -8.42 -20.46
N ASP A 111 -11.20 -8.58 -19.81
CA ASP A 111 -10.23 -9.63 -20.08
C ASP A 111 -10.17 -10.67 -18.95
N GLU A 112 -9.47 -11.78 -19.19
CA GLU A 112 -9.33 -12.86 -18.21
C GLU A 112 -8.60 -12.41 -16.94
N LYS A 113 -7.72 -11.40 -17.03
CA LYS A 113 -6.98 -10.86 -15.90
C LYS A 113 -7.92 -10.10 -14.97
N LEU A 114 -8.75 -9.20 -15.50
CA LEU A 114 -9.75 -8.47 -14.73
C LEU A 114 -10.73 -9.42 -14.05
N LEU A 115 -11.15 -10.50 -14.72
CA LEU A 115 -11.96 -11.53 -14.10
C LEU A 115 -11.22 -12.23 -12.95
N TYR A 116 -9.94 -12.54 -13.11
CA TYR A 116 -9.15 -13.15 -12.04
C TYR A 116 -9.00 -12.21 -10.85
N ASP A 117 -8.60 -10.96 -11.08
CA ASP A 117 -8.38 -9.95 -10.05
C ASP A 117 -9.68 -9.66 -9.27
N THR A 118 -10.81 -9.55 -9.98
CA THR A 118 -12.11 -9.29 -9.35
C THR A 118 -12.63 -10.48 -8.55
N PHE A 119 -12.55 -11.69 -9.10
CA PHE A 119 -13.17 -12.86 -8.47
C PHE A 119 -12.27 -13.57 -7.45
N SER A 120 -10.94 -13.38 -7.51
CA SER A 120 -10.01 -13.92 -6.51
C SER A 120 -10.19 -13.32 -5.12
N ALA A 121 -10.87 -12.17 -5.00
CA ALA A 121 -11.24 -11.56 -3.73
C ALA A 121 -12.21 -12.42 -2.88
N PHE A 122 -12.99 -13.30 -3.51
CA PHE A 122 -13.98 -14.14 -2.82
C PHE A 122 -13.43 -15.52 -2.42
N GLY A 123 -12.32 -15.96 -3.02
CA GLY A 123 -11.67 -17.23 -2.71
C GLY A 123 -10.67 -17.68 -3.78
N GLY A 124 -10.04 -18.84 -3.55
CA GLY A 124 -9.00 -19.35 -4.44
C GLY A 124 -9.56 -19.77 -5.80
N VAL A 125 -9.16 -19.06 -6.86
CA VAL A 125 -9.51 -19.41 -8.23
C VAL A 125 -8.56 -20.52 -8.73
N ILE A 126 -9.11 -21.72 -8.99
CA ILE A 126 -8.34 -22.92 -9.37
C ILE A 126 -7.83 -22.85 -10.81
N GLU A 127 -8.72 -22.42 -11.72
CA GLU A 127 -8.43 -22.33 -13.15
C GLU A 127 -8.42 -20.88 -13.60
N THR A 128 -7.54 -20.57 -14.56
CA THR A 128 -7.59 -19.30 -15.30
C THR A 128 -9.01 -19.05 -15.80
N PRO A 129 -9.62 -17.89 -15.48
CA PRO A 129 -10.92 -17.50 -16.02
C PRO A 129 -10.92 -17.60 -17.54
N LYS A 130 -12.01 -18.11 -18.12
CA LYS A 130 -12.10 -18.30 -19.58
C LYS A 130 -13.18 -17.38 -20.13
N ILE A 131 -12.79 -16.45 -21.00
CA ILE A 131 -13.75 -15.65 -21.77
C ILE A 131 -13.99 -16.35 -23.10
N MET A 132 -15.26 -16.58 -23.42
CA MET A 132 -15.62 -17.19 -24.68
C MET A 132 -15.53 -16.13 -25.77
N ARG A 133 -14.59 -16.33 -26.70
CA ARG A 133 -14.40 -15.46 -27.88
C ARG A 133 -14.87 -16.16 -29.14
N ASP A 134 -15.25 -15.36 -30.13
CA ASP A 134 -15.53 -15.83 -31.47
C ASP A 134 -14.22 -16.36 -32.11
N PRO A 135 -14.22 -17.57 -32.71
CA PRO A 135 -13.00 -18.17 -33.28
C PRO A 135 -12.36 -17.35 -34.41
N ASP A 136 -13.15 -16.62 -35.19
CA ASP A 136 -12.69 -15.93 -36.39
C ASP A 136 -12.30 -14.48 -36.08
N THR A 137 -13.13 -13.79 -35.29
CA THR A 137 -12.92 -12.36 -34.98
C THR A 137 -12.14 -12.12 -33.70
N ARG A 138 -11.93 -13.15 -32.86
CA ARG A 138 -11.43 -13.07 -31.48
C ARG A 138 -12.19 -12.07 -30.60
N ALA A 139 -13.39 -11.63 -31.00
CA ALA A 139 -14.22 -10.73 -30.21
C ALA A 139 -14.88 -11.50 -29.05
N SER A 140 -15.02 -10.85 -27.90
CA SER A 140 -15.72 -11.44 -26.74
C SER A 140 -17.18 -11.72 -27.08
N ARG A 141 -17.66 -12.92 -26.75
CA ARG A 141 -19.08 -13.29 -26.86
C ARG A 141 -19.91 -12.77 -25.68
N GLY A 142 -19.30 -11.98 -24.79
CA GLY A 142 -19.95 -11.35 -23.65
C GLY A 142 -20.23 -12.31 -22.49
N PHE A 143 -19.55 -13.45 -22.43
CA PHE A 143 -19.63 -14.36 -21.29
C PHE A 143 -18.33 -15.14 -21.05
N GLY A 144 -18.16 -15.59 -19.81
CA GLY A 144 -17.00 -16.35 -19.38
C GLY A 144 -17.30 -17.27 -18.19
N PHE A 145 -16.27 -17.96 -17.72
CA PHE A 145 -16.34 -18.92 -16.62
C PHE A 145 -15.21 -18.72 -15.62
N VAL A 146 -15.52 -18.89 -14.33
CA VAL A 146 -14.56 -18.86 -13.22
C VAL A 146 -14.76 -20.10 -12.35
N SER A 147 -13.68 -20.73 -11.92
CA SER A 147 -13.70 -21.96 -11.11
C SER A 147 -13.07 -21.71 -9.75
N PHE A 148 -13.83 -21.90 -8.68
CA PHE A 148 -13.36 -21.75 -7.30
C PHE A 148 -12.94 -23.09 -6.68
N ASP A 149 -12.16 -22.99 -5.61
CA ASP A 149 -11.76 -24.11 -4.76
C ASP A 149 -12.80 -24.53 -3.72
N SER A 150 -13.83 -23.72 -3.53
CA SER A 150 -14.88 -23.93 -2.54
C SER A 150 -16.22 -23.39 -3.03
N PHE A 151 -17.29 -24.08 -2.63
CA PHE A 151 -18.65 -23.61 -2.91
C PHE A 151 -18.98 -22.31 -2.15
N GLU A 152 -18.39 -22.11 -0.97
CA GLU A 152 -18.57 -20.91 -0.15
C GLU A 152 -18.04 -19.66 -0.85
N ALA A 153 -16.83 -19.71 -1.42
CA ALA A 153 -16.29 -18.64 -2.24
C ALA A 153 -17.16 -18.34 -3.47
N ALA A 154 -17.69 -19.39 -4.10
CA ALA A 154 -18.58 -19.26 -5.25
C ALA A 154 -19.94 -18.63 -4.89
N ASP A 155 -20.53 -18.97 -3.74
CA ASP A 155 -21.78 -18.36 -3.26
C ASP A 155 -21.57 -16.87 -2.93
N LEU A 156 -20.50 -16.53 -2.21
CA LEU A 156 -20.14 -15.13 -1.91
C LEU A 156 -19.94 -14.30 -3.19
N ALA A 157 -19.25 -14.86 -4.18
CA ALA A 157 -19.07 -14.21 -5.46
C ALA A 157 -20.41 -13.99 -6.20
N ILE A 158 -21.35 -14.93 -6.13
CA ILE A 158 -22.69 -14.75 -6.70
C ILE A 158 -23.42 -13.62 -5.96
N GLU A 159 -23.47 -13.66 -4.64
CA GLU A 159 -24.20 -12.68 -3.82
C GLU A 159 -23.67 -11.26 -4.00
N CYS A 160 -22.35 -11.10 -4.02
CA CYS A 160 -21.71 -9.79 -4.11
C CYS A 160 -21.67 -9.24 -5.53
N MET A 161 -21.41 -10.07 -6.55
CA MET A 161 -21.15 -9.59 -7.91
C MET A 161 -22.33 -9.71 -8.87
N HIS A 162 -23.37 -10.48 -8.55
CA HIS A 162 -24.53 -10.56 -9.42
C HIS A 162 -25.26 -9.21 -9.52
N GLY A 163 -25.34 -8.65 -10.72
CA GLY A 163 -25.96 -7.34 -10.98
C GLY A 163 -25.02 -6.14 -10.76
N GLN A 164 -23.77 -6.37 -10.33
CA GLN A 164 -22.77 -5.30 -10.21
C GLN A 164 -22.21 -4.90 -11.57
N TYR A 165 -21.73 -3.67 -11.68
CA TYR A 165 -21.06 -3.19 -12.88
C TYR A 165 -19.62 -3.67 -12.92
N LEU A 166 -19.25 -4.35 -14.03
CA LEU A 166 -17.86 -4.59 -14.39
C LEU A 166 -17.60 -3.87 -15.72
N CYS A 167 -16.75 -2.84 -15.67
CA CYS A 167 -16.67 -1.80 -16.70
C CYS A 167 -18.06 -1.14 -16.93
N ASN A 168 -18.56 -1.12 -18.16
CA ASN A 168 -19.79 -0.41 -18.52
C ASN A 168 -21.05 -1.30 -18.51
N ARG A 169 -20.98 -2.55 -18.06
CA ARG A 169 -22.11 -3.50 -18.06
C ARG A 169 -22.31 -4.18 -16.72
N GLN A 170 -23.57 -4.42 -16.36
CA GLN A 170 -23.94 -5.23 -15.20
C GLN A 170 -23.70 -6.71 -15.49
N VAL A 171 -22.89 -7.37 -14.68
CA VAL A 171 -22.55 -8.79 -14.88
C VAL A 171 -23.59 -9.71 -14.26
N VAL A 172 -23.81 -10.84 -14.92
CA VAL A 172 -24.73 -11.89 -14.47
C VAL A 172 -23.90 -13.05 -13.96
N VAL A 173 -23.81 -13.22 -12.63
CA VAL A 173 -23.05 -14.31 -12.00
C VAL A 173 -24.01 -15.42 -11.56
N GLN A 174 -23.79 -16.66 -12.02
CA GLN A 174 -24.61 -17.83 -11.66
C GLN A 174 -23.77 -19.10 -11.70
N TYR A 175 -24.20 -20.20 -11.07
CA TYR A 175 -23.57 -21.50 -11.29
C TYR A 175 -23.67 -21.94 -12.76
N ALA A 176 -22.55 -22.43 -13.29
CA ALA A 176 -22.43 -22.92 -14.65
C ALA A 176 -23.21 -24.24 -14.83
N PHE A 177 -23.61 -24.54 -16.06
CA PHE A 177 -24.19 -25.84 -16.40
C PHE A 177 -23.12 -26.92 -16.44
N LYS A 178 -23.45 -28.12 -15.96
CA LYS A 178 -22.57 -29.28 -16.01
C LYS A 178 -22.32 -29.70 -17.46
N LYS A 179 -21.09 -30.08 -17.75
CA LYS A 179 -20.64 -30.43 -19.12
C LYS A 179 -21.38 -31.64 -19.71
N ASP A 180 -21.86 -32.55 -18.85
CA ASP A 180 -22.49 -33.82 -19.23
C ASP A 180 -24.02 -33.85 -19.07
N SER A 181 -24.66 -32.78 -18.56
CA SER A 181 -26.12 -32.75 -18.39
C SER A 181 -26.73 -31.40 -18.81
N ARG A 182 -27.73 -31.48 -19.71
CA ARG A 182 -28.24 -30.32 -20.46
C ARG A 182 -29.04 -29.31 -19.63
N ASN A 183 -29.41 -29.65 -18.39
CA ASN A 183 -30.26 -28.82 -17.50
C ASN A 183 -29.81 -28.83 -16.02
N GLU A 184 -28.66 -29.40 -15.69
CA GLU A 184 -28.19 -29.46 -14.30
C GLU A 184 -27.08 -28.43 -14.11
N ARG A 185 -27.24 -27.57 -13.10
CA ARG A 185 -26.21 -26.61 -12.72
C ARG A 185 -25.32 -27.21 -11.65
N HIS A 186 -24.08 -26.74 -11.63
CA HIS A 186 -23.16 -26.94 -10.52
C HIS A 186 -23.73 -26.40 -9.20
N GLY A 187 -23.29 -26.92 -8.05
CA GLY A 187 -23.71 -26.41 -6.73
C GLY A 187 -24.77 -27.23 -6.00
N SER A 188 -25.01 -28.48 -6.42
CA SER A 188 -25.99 -29.35 -5.77
C SER A 188 -25.54 -29.77 -4.35
N GLU A 189 -26.51 -30.08 -3.48
CA GLU A 189 -26.24 -30.50 -2.09
C GLU A 189 -25.30 -31.72 -2.02
N ALA A 190 -25.37 -32.63 -2.99
CA ALA A 190 -24.48 -33.77 -3.11
C ALA A 190 -23.02 -33.38 -3.44
N GLU A 191 -22.80 -32.37 -4.29
CA GLU A 191 -21.46 -31.88 -4.61
C GLU A 191 -20.84 -31.12 -3.43
N ARG A 192 -21.66 -30.35 -2.70
CA ARG A 192 -21.25 -29.63 -1.48
C ARG A 192 -20.79 -30.60 -0.39
N LEU A 193 -21.45 -31.74 -0.21
CA LEU A 193 -21.05 -32.78 0.75
C LEU A 193 -19.74 -33.48 0.36
N LEU A 194 -19.50 -33.69 -0.94
CA LEU A 194 -18.23 -34.26 -1.43
C LEU A 194 -17.06 -33.27 -1.25
N ALA A 195 -17.31 -31.97 -1.43
CA ALA A 195 -16.35 -30.89 -1.22
C ALA A 195 -15.91 -30.75 0.24
N GLN A 196 -16.83 -30.90 1.21
CA GLN A 196 -16.54 -30.77 2.65
C GLN A 196 -15.54 -31.82 3.17
N ARG A 197 -15.37 -32.93 2.45
CA ARG A 197 -14.52 -34.06 2.85
C ARG A 197 -13.08 -33.94 2.34
N ASN A 198 -12.72 -32.82 1.68
CA ASN A 198 -11.44 -32.61 1.02
C ASN A 198 -10.44 -31.85 1.95
N PRO A 199 -9.23 -32.38 2.21
CA PRO A 199 -8.26 -31.78 3.15
C PRO A 199 -7.44 -30.61 2.58
N ASN A 200 -7.51 -30.32 1.27
CA ASN A 200 -6.77 -29.21 0.63
C ASN A 200 -7.61 -27.93 0.54
N LYS A 201 -8.07 -27.40 1.68
CA LYS A 201 -8.68 -26.06 1.72
C LYS A 201 -7.57 -25.02 1.65
N LEU A 202 -7.50 -24.25 0.57
CA LEU A 202 -6.77 -22.99 0.56
C LEU A 202 -7.53 -22.03 1.49
N GLN A 203 -6.79 -21.33 2.36
CA GLN A 203 -7.39 -20.38 3.29
C GLN A 203 -7.93 -19.18 2.51
N PRO A 204 -9.21 -18.81 2.69
CA PRO A 204 -9.79 -17.67 2.00
C PRO A 204 -9.16 -16.37 2.51
N HIS A 205 -8.85 -15.45 1.59
CA HIS A 205 -8.47 -14.07 1.91
C HIS A 205 -9.72 -13.25 2.27
N THR A 206 -10.43 -13.65 3.32
CA THR A 206 -11.66 -12.98 3.78
C THR A 206 -11.32 -11.97 4.87
N MET A 207 -10.81 -10.80 4.47
CA MET A 207 -10.69 -9.62 5.35
C MET A 207 -11.66 -8.49 4.98
N PHE A 208 -12.60 -8.71 4.04
CA PHE A 208 -13.44 -7.63 3.50
C PHE A 208 -14.94 -7.96 3.36
N ALA A 209 -15.53 -8.67 4.33
CA ALA A 209 -16.98 -8.82 4.34
C ALA A 209 -17.60 -8.75 5.74
N PHE A 210 -17.41 -7.64 6.46
CA PHE A 210 -18.38 -7.17 7.46
C PHE A 210 -18.22 -5.67 7.69
N ALA A 211 -19.21 -4.88 7.26
CA ALA A 211 -19.51 -3.59 7.86
C ALA A 211 -20.92 -3.68 8.49
N PRO A 212 -21.08 -3.39 9.80
CA PRO A 212 -22.34 -3.50 10.50
C PRO A 212 -23.21 -2.27 10.25
N GLY A 213 -24.47 -2.49 9.89
CA GLY A 213 -25.54 -1.49 10.02
C GLY A 213 -26.02 -0.84 8.72
N ALA A 214 -26.96 -1.48 8.04
CA ALA A 214 -27.90 -0.79 7.14
C ALA A 214 -29.32 -1.27 7.47
N GLY A 215 -30.03 -0.42 8.21
CA GLY A 215 -31.44 -0.59 8.54
C GLY A 215 -32.33 -0.51 7.29
N ALA A 216 -33.45 -1.21 7.38
CA ALA A 216 -34.50 -1.30 6.39
C ALA A 216 -35.08 0.04 5.94
N LEU A 217 -35.08 0.35 4.64
CA LEU A 217 -36.04 1.19 3.91
C LEU A 217 -35.95 0.76 2.42
N GLY A 218 -36.96 0.14 1.80
CA GLY A 218 -38.15 0.81 1.27
C GLY A 218 -38.06 0.87 -0.26
N GLY A 219 -38.62 -0.12 -0.96
CA GLY A 219 -38.56 -0.23 -2.43
C GLY A 219 -39.39 0.83 -3.17
N PRO A 220 -39.03 1.20 -4.41
CA PRO A 220 -39.73 2.22 -5.18
C PRO A 220 -41.06 1.69 -5.78
N PRO A 221 -42.13 2.52 -5.83
CA PRO A 221 -43.41 2.12 -6.42
C PRO A 221 -43.44 2.27 -7.97
N PRO A 222 -44.36 1.59 -8.66
CA PRO A 222 -44.44 1.52 -10.13
C PRO A 222 -45.09 2.77 -10.76
N PRO A 223 -44.92 3.01 -12.07
CA PRO A 223 -45.44 4.19 -12.75
C PRO A 223 -46.93 4.03 -13.11
N PRO A 224 -47.76 5.08 -13.07
CA PRO A 224 -49.07 5.05 -13.68
C PRO A 224 -49.03 5.47 -15.15
N ALA A 225 -49.73 4.69 -15.98
CA ALA A 225 -50.13 5.04 -17.32
C ALA A 225 -51.22 6.13 -17.31
N GLY A 226 -51.21 7.02 -18.31
CA GLY A 226 -52.29 7.98 -18.51
C GLY A 226 -52.05 8.92 -19.69
N TYR A 227 -52.63 8.58 -20.84
CA TYR A 227 -52.85 9.48 -21.97
C TYR A 227 -53.85 10.59 -21.59
N MET A 228 -53.60 11.83 -22.02
CA MET A 228 -54.64 12.73 -22.56
C MET A 228 -53.98 13.94 -23.24
N GLN A 229 -54.34 14.17 -24.50
CA GLN A 229 -54.23 15.49 -25.15
C GLN A 229 -55.33 16.42 -24.59
N PRO A 230 -55.22 17.74 -24.82
CA PRO A 230 -55.96 18.28 -25.97
C PRO A 230 -55.25 19.41 -26.73
N GLU A 231 -55.76 19.62 -27.94
CA GLU A 231 -55.45 20.64 -28.93
C GLU A 231 -55.65 22.09 -28.45
N GLY A 232 -54.95 23.03 -29.09
CA GLY A 232 -55.55 24.32 -29.46
C GLY A 232 -54.85 25.62 -29.01
N VAL A 233 -54.10 26.20 -29.96
CA VAL A 233 -53.92 27.65 -30.26
C VAL A 233 -53.30 28.62 -29.23
N MET A 234 -52.11 29.14 -29.54
CA MET A 234 -51.84 30.55 -29.92
C MET A 234 -50.32 30.83 -29.93
N ALA A 235 -49.86 31.59 -30.91
CA ALA A 235 -48.48 32.03 -31.05
C ALA A 235 -48.14 33.11 -29.99
N MET A 236 -47.09 32.86 -29.19
CA MET A 236 -46.46 33.85 -28.29
C MET A 236 -44.94 33.69 -28.39
N ALA A 237 -44.23 34.82 -28.38
CA ALA A 237 -42.78 34.97 -28.54
C ALA A 237 -41.97 34.16 -27.50
N PRO A 238 -40.70 33.79 -27.80
CA PRO A 238 -39.88 33.01 -26.87
C PRO A 238 -39.59 33.81 -25.58
N PRO A 239 -39.59 33.16 -24.40
CA PRO A 239 -39.23 33.82 -23.15
C PRO A 239 -37.74 34.16 -23.11
N PRO A 240 -37.33 35.19 -22.33
CA PRO A 240 -35.92 35.49 -22.14
C PRO A 240 -35.20 34.32 -21.46
N PRO A 241 -33.90 34.10 -21.74
CA PRO A 241 -33.15 33.02 -21.12
C PRO A 241 -33.13 33.19 -19.59
N PRO A 242 -33.19 32.09 -18.82
CA PRO A 242 -33.08 32.16 -17.37
C PRO A 242 -31.72 32.76 -16.97
N PRO A 243 -31.65 33.53 -15.88
CA PRO A 243 -30.37 34.03 -15.38
C PRO A 243 -29.47 32.82 -15.11
N MET A 244 -28.23 32.87 -15.61
CA MET A 244 -27.24 31.82 -15.36
C MET A 244 -27.16 31.59 -13.86
N ALA A 245 -27.68 30.45 -13.41
CA ALA A 245 -27.43 29.99 -12.06
C ALA A 245 -25.92 29.79 -11.97
N TYR A 246 -25.25 30.60 -11.13
CA TYR A 246 -23.87 30.32 -10.78
C TYR A 246 -23.81 28.86 -10.31
N PRO A 247 -22.86 28.05 -10.83
CA PRO A 247 -22.71 26.70 -10.35
C PRO A 247 -22.53 26.75 -8.83
N PRO A 248 -23.17 25.83 -8.08
CA PRO A 248 -22.94 25.76 -6.65
C PRO A 248 -21.43 25.63 -6.39
N PRO A 249 -20.90 26.25 -5.32
CA PRO A 249 -19.50 26.13 -4.99
C PRO A 249 -19.11 24.64 -4.92
N PRO A 250 -17.91 24.27 -5.38
CA PRO A 250 -17.47 22.89 -5.34
C PRO A 250 -17.53 22.37 -3.89
N PRO A 251 -17.87 21.09 -3.68
CA PRO A 251 -17.90 20.52 -2.35
C PRO A 251 -16.52 20.70 -1.67
N PRO A 252 -16.49 20.92 -0.35
CA PRO A 252 -15.23 21.07 0.37
C PRO A 252 -14.38 19.82 0.14
N GLN A 253 -13.16 20.02 -0.36
CA GLN A 253 -12.19 18.94 -0.52
C GLN A 253 -11.88 18.37 0.87
N ARG A 254 -11.73 17.04 0.95
CA ARG A 254 -11.37 16.33 2.17
C ARG A 254 -10.16 15.46 1.85
N LEU A 255 -9.26 15.33 2.81
CA LEU A 255 -8.16 14.37 2.71
C LEU A 255 -8.74 12.94 2.69
N PRO A 256 -8.44 12.12 1.66
CA PRO A 256 -8.77 10.71 1.65
C PRO A 256 -8.16 9.95 2.85
N PRO A 257 -8.83 8.91 3.39
CA PRO A 257 -8.28 8.06 4.44
C PRO A 257 -6.89 7.54 4.06
N ARG A 258 -5.94 7.59 4.99
CA ARG A 258 -4.55 7.16 4.74
C ARG A 258 -3.79 6.90 6.03
N SER A 259 -2.90 5.92 6.02
CA SER A 259 -1.90 5.65 7.07
C SER A 259 -0.49 5.83 6.53
N GLY A 260 0.49 6.05 7.42
CA GLY A 260 1.89 6.21 7.04
C GLY A 260 2.18 7.40 6.12
N HIS A 261 1.32 8.42 6.10
CA HIS A 261 1.60 9.70 5.46
C HIS A 261 2.59 10.50 6.32
N SER A 262 3.30 11.45 5.72
CA SER A 262 4.00 12.47 6.48
C SER A 262 3.17 13.75 6.54
N ALA A 263 3.32 14.51 7.62
CA ALA A 263 2.70 15.81 7.79
C ALA A 263 3.71 16.79 8.38
N VAL A 264 3.88 17.95 7.75
CA VAL A 264 4.79 18.99 8.21
C VAL A 264 4.11 20.35 8.31
N ALA A 265 4.38 21.09 9.39
CA ALA A 265 3.82 22.41 9.61
C ALA A 265 4.73 23.51 9.05
N VAL A 266 4.16 24.39 8.24
CA VAL A 266 4.84 25.50 7.59
C VAL A 266 4.01 26.76 7.82
N GLY A 267 4.36 27.52 8.86
CA GLY A 267 3.55 28.65 9.30
C GLY A 267 2.17 28.19 9.78
N ALA A 268 1.10 28.67 9.16
CA ALA A 268 -0.28 28.32 9.52
C ALA A 268 -0.86 27.19 8.66
N GLU A 269 -0.04 26.53 7.85
CA GLU A 269 -0.45 25.47 6.93
C GLU A 269 0.24 24.15 7.31
N ILE A 270 -0.48 23.04 7.19
CA ILE A 270 0.05 21.70 7.34
C ILE A 270 0.05 21.03 5.98
N TYR A 271 1.22 20.60 5.53
CA TYR A 271 1.43 19.90 4.27
C TYR A 271 1.48 18.40 4.54
N VAL A 272 0.61 17.65 3.87
CA VAL A 272 0.50 16.19 3.95
C VAL A 272 0.93 15.59 2.63
N PHE A 273 1.81 14.60 2.68
CA PHE A 273 2.28 13.89 1.49
C PHE A 273 2.18 12.37 1.66
N GLY A 274 1.73 11.71 0.59
CA GLY A 274 1.69 10.26 0.45
C GLY A 274 0.77 9.56 1.44
N GLY A 275 1.13 8.32 1.78
CA GLY A 275 0.35 7.42 2.62
C GLY A 275 -0.35 6.32 1.83
N LEU A 276 -0.92 5.37 2.56
CA LEU A 276 -1.60 4.19 2.02
C LEU A 276 -3.02 4.11 2.62
N ASP A 277 -4.01 3.93 1.76
CA ASP A 277 -5.33 3.43 2.14
C ASP A 277 -5.34 1.91 1.98
N VAL A 278 -5.22 1.20 3.10
CA VAL A 278 -5.23 -0.27 3.12
C VAL A 278 -6.59 -0.82 2.66
N ALA A 279 -7.69 -0.12 2.96
CA ALA A 279 -9.03 -0.57 2.60
C ALA A 279 -9.32 -0.41 1.11
N ALA A 280 -8.85 0.69 0.51
CA ALA A 280 -8.98 0.92 -0.93
C ALA A 280 -7.83 0.30 -1.75
N GLY A 281 -6.77 -0.21 -1.11
CA GLY A 281 -5.55 -0.64 -1.79
C GLY A 281 -4.85 0.50 -2.52
N ALA A 282 -5.12 1.75 -2.14
CA ALA A 282 -4.64 2.94 -2.82
C ALA A 282 -3.40 3.48 -2.13
N ILE A 283 -2.34 3.74 -2.88
CA ILE A 283 -1.15 4.44 -2.38
C ILE A 283 -1.05 5.80 -3.03
N TYR A 284 -0.74 6.81 -2.22
CA TYR A 284 -0.82 8.20 -2.64
C TYR A 284 0.58 8.80 -2.88
N ASN A 285 0.65 9.72 -3.83
CA ASN A 285 1.73 10.70 -4.03
C ASN A 285 1.17 12.13 -4.20
N ASP A 286 -0.06 12.35 -3.76
CA ASP A 286 -0.69 13.66 -3.74
C ASP A 286 -0.10 14.53 -2.60
N VAL A 287 -0.29 15.84 -2.72
CA VAL A 287 0.04 16.80 -1.66
C VAL A 287 -1.25 17.50 -1.26
N PHE A 288 -1.63 17.34 0.00
CA PHE A 288 -2.75 18.05 0.60
C PHE A 288 -2.24 19.13 1.55
N VAL A 289 -2.94 20.26 1.58
CA VAL A 289 -2.66 21.37 2.49
C VAL A 289 -3.87 21.59 3.37
N PHE A 290 -3.64 21.64 4.67
CA PHE A 290 -4.63 22.03 5.66
C PHE A 290 -4.27 23.42 6.20
N ASP A 291 -5.13 24.40 5.95
CA ASP A 291 -4.98 25.74 6.54
C ASP A 291 -5.61 25.74 7.93
N THR A 292 -4.78 25.97 8.96
CA THR A 292 -5.18 25.92 10.37
C THR A 292 -6.03 27.11 10.81
N ARG A 293 -6.03 28.21 10.05
CA ARG A 293 -6.82 29.43 10.33
C ARG A 293 -8.26 29.26 9.87
N THR A 294 -8.45 28.60 8.74
CA THR A 294 -9.76 28.36 8.12
C THR A 294 -10.31 26.96 8.40
N ALA A 295 -9.47 26.06 8.93
CA ALA A 295 -9.77 24.65 9.15
C ALA A 295 -10.27 23.95 7.87
N SER A 296 -9.60 24.20 6.75
CA SER A 296 -9.99 23.69 5.43
C SER A 296 -8.87 22.93 4.74
N TRP A 297 -9.26 21.89 4.00
CA TRP A 297 -8.37 21.07 3.19
C TRP A 297 -8.39 21.51 1.73
N LYS A 298 -7.25 21.37 1.08
CA LYS A 298 -7.10 21.56 -0.35
C LYS A 298 -6.04 20.61 -0.91
N GLU A 299 -6.34 19.98 -2.02
CA GLU A 299 -5.34 19.30 -2.84
C GLU A 299 -4.51 20.35 -3.59
N ALA A 300 -3.19 20.33 -3.36
CA ALA A 300 -2.30 21.30 -3.95
C ALA A 300 -1.85 20.86 -5.35
N ALA A 301 -1.88 21.79 -6.30
CA ALA A 301 -1.25 21.59 -7.60
C ALA A 301 0.27 21.69 -7.45
N VAL A 302 0.98 20.61 -7.79
CA VAL A 302 2.44 20.52 -7.68
C VAL A 302 3.06 20.29 -9.05
N GLN A 303 4.19 20.95 -9.30
CA GLN A 303 4.96 20.84 -10.53
C GLN A 303 6.24 20.02 -10.30
N GLY A 304 6.96 19.67 -11.36
CA GLY A 304 8.27 19.02 -11.26
C GLY A 304 8.21 17.49 -11.18
N GLU A 305 9.32 16.88 -10.78
CA GLU A 305 9.47 15.42 -10.74
C GLU A 305 8.81 14.87 -9.47
N THR A 306 7.59 14.37 -9.61
CA THR A 306 6.80 13.89 -8.47
C THR A 306 7.36 12.57 -7.94
N PRO A 307 7.54 12.41 -6.61
CA PRO A 307 7.95 11.14 -6.04
C PRO A 307 6.92 10.04 -6.34
N LEU A 308 7.39 8.80 -6.47
CA LEU A 308 6.50 7.64 -6.55
C LEU A 308 5.56 7.57 -5.34
N PRO A 309 4.32 7.06 -5.51
CA PRO A 309 3.42 6.78 -4.39
C PRO A 309 4.12 5.99 -3.30
N ARG A 310 4.01 6.46 -2.05
CA ARG A 310 4.75 5.89 -0.92
C ARG A 310 4.07 6.14 0.42
N ASN A 311 4.25 5.22 1.36
CA ASN A 311 3.94 5.41 2.78
C ASN A 311 5.21 5.19 3.64
N ALA A 312 5.10 5.46 4.94
CA ALA A 312 6.15 5.24 5.93
C ALA A 312 7.51 5.91 5.60
N HIS A 313 7.49 6.99 4.82
CA HIS A 313 8.64 7.84 4.54
C HIS A 313 8.83 8.85 5.66
N ALA A 314 10.04 9.37 5.81
CA ALA A 314 10.29 10.49 6.71
C ALA A 314 10.23 11.81 5.94
N ALA A 315 9.70 12.84 6.60
CA ALA A 315 9.71 14.19 6.06
C ALA A 315 10.05 15.22 7.14
N ILE A 316 10.71 16.30 6.72
CA ILE A 316 11.11 17.39 7.62
C ILE A 316 11.10 18.73 6.89
N VAL A 317 10.81 19.81 7.63
CA VAL A 317 10.89 21.18 7.10
C VAL A 317 12.31 21.69 7.21
N LEU A 318 12.81 22.23 6.10
CA LEU A 318 14.04 23.02 6.04
C LEU A 318 13.64 24.49 5.90
N ALA A 319 14.17 25.32 6.79
CA ALA A 319 14.04 26.77 6.71
C ALA A 319 15.33 27.34 6.12
N GLU A 320 15.26 28.01 4.97
CA GLU A 320 16.37 28.84 4.51
C GLU A 320 16.20 30.25 5.06
N GLU A 321 17.15 30.69 5.89
CA GLU A 321 17.30 32.10 6.22
C GLU A 321 18.07 32.77 5.08
N ASN A 322 17.35 33.28 4.09
CA ASN A 322 17.92 34.18 3.09
C ASN A 322 17.22 35.54 3.20
N GLU A 323 18.01 36.62 3.34
CA GLU A 323 17.58 37.98 3.75
C GLU A 323 16.50 38.65 2.87
N SER A 324 16.05 38.03 1.78
CA SER A 324 15.04 38.58 0.86
C SER A 324 13.87 37.64 0.51
N ALA A 325 13.87 36.37 0.94
CA ALA A 325 12.72 35.48 0.80
C ALA A 325 12.87 34.26 1.73
N VAL A 326 11.91 34.04 2.62
CA VAL A 326 11.86 32.82 3.46
C VAL A 326 11.31 31.66 2.63
N ALA A 327 12.11 31.12 1.71
CA ALA A 327 11.76 29.88 1.03
C ALA A 327 11.77 28.75 2.07
N ARG A 328 10.64 28.03 2.18
CA ARG A 328 10.54 26.86 3.05
C ARG A 328 10.52 25.63 2.17
N ARG A 329 11.12 24.55 2.64
CA ARG A 329 11.22 23.31 1.87
C ARG A 329 10.78 22.17 2.75
N MET A 330 10.04 21.23 2.18
CA MET A 330 9.80 19.93 2.82
C MET A 330 10.71 18.92 2.13
N LEU A 331 11.64 18.34 2.88
CA LEU A 331 12.44 17.23 2.39
C LEU A 331 11.71 15.93 2.71
N VAL A 332 11.72 15.00 1.75
CA VAL A 332 11.19 13.64 1.90
C VAL A 332 12.30 12.63 1.57
N PHE A 333 12.48 11.64 2.43
CA PHE A 333 13.40 10.53 2.21
C PHE A 333 12.73 9.18 2.50
N GLY A 334 13.03 8.21 1.65
CA GLY A 334 12.66 6.82 1.81
C GLY A 334 11.15 6.56 1.76
N GLY A 335 10.69 5.63 2.60
CA GLY A 335 9.35 5.05 2.59
C GLY A 335 9.29 3.76 1.78
N SER A 336 8.09 3.28 1.52
CA SER A 336 7.88 2.14 0.64
C SER A 336 6.58 2.25 -0.15
N SER A 337 6.49 1.40 -1.17
CA SER A 337 5.27 1.13 -1.89
C SER A 337 5.07 -0.37 -2.01
N PRO A 338 3.84 -0.89 -1.87
CA PRO A 338 3.55 -2.29 -2.21
C PRO A 338 3.95 -2.66 -3.63
N GLU A 339 3.94 -1.69 -4.56
CA GLU A 339 4.27 -1.91 -5.97
C GLU A 339 5.78 -1.81 -6.25
N TYR A 340 6.49 -0.94 -5.53
CA TYR A 340 7.89 -0.58 -5.84
C TYR A 340 8.90 -0.96 -4.75
N GLY A 341 8.45 -1.47 -3.60
CA GLY A 341 9.29 -1.77 -2.45
C GLY A 341 9.78 -0.53 -1.70
N ALA A 342 10.82 -0.70 -0.89
CA ALA A 342 11.44 0.38 -0.13
C ALA A 342 12.12 1.40 -1.07
N CYS A 343 11.88 2.68 -0.81
CA CYS A 343 12.47 3.80 -1.53
C CYS A 343 13.75 4.26 -0.81
N GLY A 344 14.72 4.74 -1.57
CA GLY A 344 15.96 5.36 -1.08
C GLY A 344 16.26 6.71 -1.73
N ASP A 345 15.28 7.26 -2.45
CA ASP A 345 15.39 8.55 -3.12
C ASP A 345 15.04 9.71 -2.19
N VAL A 346 15.61 10.88 -2.48
CA VAL A 346 15.43 12.12 -1.72
C VAL A 346 14.75 13.14 -2.62
N TYR A 347 13.70 13.78 -2.11
CA TYR A 347 13.01 14.87 -2.81
C TYR A 347 12.87 16.09 -1.91
N ILE A 348 12.80 17.24 -2.57
CA ILE A 348 12.37 18.49 -1.96
C ILE A 348 11.08 18.96 -2.61
N LEU A 349 10.10 19.28 -1.77
CA LEU A 349 8.99 20.13 -2.13
C LEU A 349 9.37 21.58 -1.81
N HIS A 350 9.52 22.39 -2.84
CA HIS A 350 9.71 23.83 -2.71
C HIS A 350 8.38 24.49 -2.36
N ILE A 351 8.34 25.19 -1.22
CA ILE A 351 7.17 25.88 -0.70
C ILE A 351 7.46 27.39 -0.71
N PRO A 352 6.98 28.13 -1.72
CA PRO A 352 7.23 29.56 -1.83
C PRO A 352 6.67 30.32 -0.63
N ALA A 353 7.39 31.36 -0.19
CA ALA A 353 7.01 32.20 0.95
C ALA A 353 5.75 33.07 0.70
N HIS A 354 5.28 33.15 -0.54
CA HIS A 354 4.24 34.08 -0.96
C HIS A 354 2.92 33.83 -0.19
N GLU A 355 2.36 34.91 0.38
CA GLU A 355 1.10 34.85 1.11
C GLU A 355 -0.11 34.70 0.19
N ARG A 356 0.01 35.10 -1.07
CA ARG A 356 -1.06 35.00 -2.08
C ARG A 356 -1.11 33.61 -2.67
N GLU A 357 -2.26 32.98 -2.53
CA GLU A 357 -2.45 31.57 -2.82
C GLU A 357 -2.50 31.23 -4.31
N ASP A 358 -2.91 32.18 -5.15
CA ASP A 358 -2.86 32.10 -6.61
C ASP A 358 -1.43 32.10 -7.18
N GLU A 359 -0.45 32.51 -6.37
CA GLU A 359 0.96 32.57 -6.74
C GLU A 359 1.79 31.43 -6.12
N LYS A 360 1.22 30.64 -5.20
CA LYS A 360 1.90 29.47 -4.60
C LYS A 360 2.03 28.34 -5.61
N LYS A 361 3.20 28.28 -6.26
CA LYS A 361 3.58 27.19 -7.17
C LYS A 361 4.49 26.21 -6.45
N LEU A 362 3.88 25.18 -5.84
CA LEU A 362 4.64 24.07 -5.27
C LEU A 362 5.38 23.32 -6.37
N ARG A 363 6.61 22.90 -6.09
CA ARG A 363 7.43 22.16 -7.05
C ARG A 363 8.23 21.07 -6.35
N TRP A 364 8.11 19.84 -6.82
CA TRP A 364 9.00 18.75 -6.49
C TRP A 364 10.32 18.84 -7.27
N GLU A 365 11.41 18.56 -6.58
CA GLU A 365 12.75 18.38 -7.14
C GLU A 365 13.36 17.11 -6.56
N LYS A 366 13.75 16.20 -7.45
CA LYS A 366 14.52 15.02 -7.06
C LYS A 366 15.97 15.42 -6.86
N LEU A 367 16.53 14.99 -5.74
CA LEU A 367 17.93 15.20 -5.42
C LEU A 367 18.74 13.93 -5.66
N ALA A 368 20.02 14.11 -5.93
CA ALA A 368 21.00 13.04 -5.98
C ALA A 368 22.16 13.35 -5.03
N PRO A 369 21.95 13.24 -3.70
CA PRO A 369 23.01 13.47 -2.73
C PRO A 369 24.17 12.49 -2.94
N SER A 370 25.38 12.93 -2.64
CA SER A 370 26.61 12.15 -2.74
C SER A 370 27.04 11.56 -1.39
N GLY A 371 28.16 10.85 -1.32
CA GLY A 371 28.70 10.31 -0.07
C GLY A 371 28.25 8.88 0.24
N GLU A 372 28.16 8.56 1.53
CA GLU A 372 27.78 7.21 2.01
C GLU A 372 26.26 7.03 1.96
N ILE A 373 25.74 6.72 0.77
CA ILE A 373 24.30 6.66 0.52
C ILE A 373 23.66 5.58 1.41
N PRO A 374 22.65 5.93 2.25
CA PRO A 374 21.95 4.96 3.08
C PRO A 374 21.15 3.97 2.23
N GLU A 375 21.01 2.73 2.74
CA GLU A 375 20.05 1.78 2.16
C GLU A 375 18.63 2.35 2.15
N ALA A 376 17.86 1.97 1.12
CA ALA A 376 16.43 2.24 1.03
C ALA A 376 15.71 1.73 2.28
N ARG A 377 14.90 2.59 2.90
CA ARG A 377 14.30 2.31 4.22
C ARG A 377 12.95 2.97 4.42
N GLU A 378 12.12 2.31 5.21
CA GLU A 378 10.82 2.78 5.66
C GLU A 378 10.72 2.81 7.18
N LEU A 379 9.68 3.43 7.73
CA LEU A 379 9.38 3.48 9.17
C LEU A 379 10.53 4.10 9.99
N HIS A 380 11.21 5.10 9.43
CA HIS A 380 12.29 5.83 10.07
C HIS A 380 11.84 7.25 10.42
N CYS A 381 12.60 7.92 11.28
CA CYS A 381 12.36 9.32 11.66
C CYS A 381 13.36 10.24 10.97
N ALA A 382 12.95 11.48 10.66
CA ALA A 382 13.83 12.57 10.24
C ALA A 382 13.84 13.66 11.31
N LEU A 383 15.03 14.07 11.74
CA LEU A 383 15.25 15.04 12.81
C LEU A 383 16.30 16.06 12.40
N LEU A 384 16.15 17.31 12.80
CA LEU A 384 17.19 18.31 12.62
C LEU A 384 18.21 18.15 13.77
N ARG A 385 19.41 17.66 13.47
CA ARG A 385 20.46 17.40 14.48
C ARG A 385 21.27 18.65 14.80
N SER A 386 21.55 19.46 13.78
CA SER A 386 22.26 20.73 13.87
C SER A 386 21.66 21.70 12.86
N GLU A 387 22.19 22.92 12.76
CA GLU A 387 21.72 23.91 11.78
C GLU A 387 21.68 23.34 10.37
N ASN A 388 22.68 22.56 9.95
CA ASN A 388 22.85 22.12 8.56
C ASN A 388 22.77 20.60 8.36
N THR A 389 22.47 19.83 9.42
CA THR A 389 22.48 18.36 9.36
C THR A 389 21.15 17.77 9.77
N ILE A 390 20.55 17.01 8.85
CA ILE A 390 19.39 16.16 9.12
C ILE A 390 19.90 14.78 9.55
N CYS A 391 19.32 14.24 10.59
CA CYS A 391 19.51 12.87 11.04
C CYS A 391 18.30 12.03 10.65
N PHE A 392 18.55 10.92 9.97
CA PHE A 392 17.57 9.86 9.76
C PHE A 392 17.95 8.66 10.61
N THR A 393 17.07 8.29 11.54
CA THR A 393 17.34 7.22 12.51
C THR A 393 16.26 6.16 12.49
N GLY A 394 16.70 4.92 12.74
CA GLY A 394 15.88 3.73 12.68
C GLY A 394 15.46 3.37 11.27
N GLY A 395 14.33 2.67 11.20
CA GLY A 395 13.76 2.15 9.96
C GLY A 395 14.16 0.71 9.67
N ARG A 396 13.59 0.18 8.60
CA ARG A 396 13.92 -1.15 8.09
C ARG A 396 14.07 -1.12 6.58
N ASN A 397 14.90 -2.01 6.05
CA ASN A 397 15.14 -2.14 4.63
C ASN A 397 14.11 -3.06 3.95
N PHE A 398 14.33 -3.32 2.65
CA PHE A 398 13.44 -4.15 1.84
C PHE A 398 13.26 -5.58 2.38
N ASP A 399 14.30 -6.16 2.98
CA ASP A 399 14.23 -7.51 3.60
C ASP A 399 13.46 -7.51 4.94
N GLY A 400 12.93 -6.36 5.37
CA GLY A 400 12.31 -6.17 6.68
C GLY A 400 13.32 -6.11 7.83
N LYS A 401 14.62 -6.09 7.56
CA LYS A 401 15.67 -6.00 8.58
C LYS A 401 15.79 -4.56 9.07
N VAL A 402 15.86 -4.38 10.38
CA VAL A 402 16.05 -3.07 11.00
C VAL A 402 17.42 -2.52 10.62
N CYS A 403 17.45 -1.25 10.20
CA CYS A 403 18.68 -0.55 9.84
C CYS A 403 19.57 -0.37 11.08
N THR A 404 20.87 -0.55 10.93
CA THR A 404 21.85 -0.51 12.03
C THR A 404 22.75 0.72 11.97
N ASP A 405 22.26 1.78 11.35
CA ASP A 405 22.97 3.02 11.11
C ASP A 405 22.07 4.22 11.37
N MET A 406 22.70 5.35 11.62
CA MET A 406 22.10 6.68 11.56
C MET A 406 22.64 7.38 10.32
N ALA A 407 21.74 7.75 9.41
CA ALA A 407 22.11 8.42 8.18
C ALA A 407 22.03 9.94 8.37
N LEU A 408 23.16 10.61 8.23
CA LEU A 408 23.29 12.05 8.37
C LEU A 408 23.37 12.69 6.99
N LEU A 409 22.47 13.62 6.71
CA LEU A 409 22.47 14.41 5.48
C LEU A 409 22.85 15.85 5.80
N ASP A 410 24.00 16.28 5.32
CA ASP A 410 24.30 17.71 5.17
C ASP A 410 23.47 18.24 4.00
N TYR A 411 22.53 19.13 4.29
CA TYR A 411 21.60 19.66 3.29
C TYR A 411 22.07 20.97 2.64
N GLU A 412 23.24 21.49 3.01
CA GLU A 412 23.92 22.54 2.24
C GLU A 412 24.73 21.92 1.10
N SER A 413 25.49 20.86 1.42
CA SER A 413 26.37 20.18 0.45
C SER A 413 25.71 19.00 -0.26
N TRP A 414 24.53 18.55 0.20
CA TRP A 414 23.87 17.32 -0.24
C TRP A 414 24.80 16.10 -0.16
N THR A 415 25.40 15.90 1.02
CA THR A 415 26.34 14.81 1.27
C THR A 415 25.88 13.94 2.44
N TRP A 416 25.85 12.63 2.22
CA TRP A 416 25.56 11.62 3.22
C TRP A 416 26.80 11.18 4.00
N GLN A 417 26.59 10.93 5.28
CA GLN A 417 27.51 10.23 6.16
C GLN A 417 26.71 9.19 6.97
N LEU A 418 27.22 7.95 7.08
CA LEU A 418 26.61 6.93 7.92
C LEU A 418 27.35 6.81 9.24
N VAL A 419 26.61 6.80 10.33
CA VAL A 419 27.14 6.52 11.67
C VAL A 419 26.63 5.14 12.08
N PRO A 420 27.52 4.12 12.19
CA PRO A 420 27.12 2.81 12.68
C PRO A 420 26.52 2.90 14.07
N ILE A 421 25.43 2.17 14.31
CA ILE A 421 24.83 2.05 15.64
C ILE A 421 25.00 0.62 16.11
N SER A 422 25.70 0.46 17.23
CA SER A 422 25.84 -0.83 17.91
C SER A 422 24.80 -0.99 19.03
N GLY A 423 24.41 -2.24 19.31
CA GLY A 423 23.65 -2.61 20.51
C GLY A 423 22.13 -2.61 20.38
N TRP A 424 21.51 -1.54 19.85
CA TRP A 424 20.06 -1.44 19.75
C TRP A 424 19.61 -0.60 18.55
N ASN A 425 18.66 -1.12 17.79
CA ASN A 425 18.04 -0.45 16.65
C ASN A 425 16.56 -0.79 16.60
N CYS A 426 15.72 0.18 16.22
CA CYS A 426 14.29 -0.03 16.01
C CYS A 426 13.79 0.69 14.75
N CYS A 427 12.69 0.19 14.20
CA CYS A 427 11.85 0.94 13.27
C CYS A 427 10.53 1.34 13.93
N ALA A 428 9.77 2.24 13.30
CA ALA A 428 8.47 2.72 13.76
C ALA A 428 8.50 3.28 15.20
N LEU A 429 9.64 3.83 15.60
CA LEU A 429 9.85 4.54 16.86
C LEU A 429 9.41 6.01 16.74
N ALA A 430 9.25 6.67 17.89
CA ALA A 430 9.24 8.13 17.97
C ALA A 430 10.63 8.60 18.39
N ALA A 431 11.11 9.66 17.75
CA ALA A 431 12.37 10.29 18.12
C ALA A 431 12.26 11.81 18.06
N GLY A 432 13.13 12.49 18.79
CA GLY A 432 13.18 13.96 18.85
C GLY A 432 14.53 14.43 19.37
N VAL A 433 14.86 15.69 19.09
CA VAL A 433 15.99 16.36 19.74
C VAL A 433 15.44 17.16 20.91
N VAL A 434 15.93 16.89 22.12
CA VAL A 434 15.49 17.55 23.36
C VAL A 434 16.73 18.08 24.06
N ASP A 435 16.81 19.40 24.23
CA ASP A 435 17.98 20.10 24.79
C ASP A 435 19.31 19.70 24.12
N GLY A 436 19.27 19.51 22.79
CA GLY A 436 20.42 19.13 21.97
C GLY A 436 20.74 17.63 21.96
N VAL A 437 20.01 16.81 22.71
CA VAL A 437 20.23 15.35 22.78
C VAL A 437 19.16 14.62 21.97
N LEU A 438 19.57 13.65 21.15
CA LEU A 438 18.62 12.78 20.46
C LEU A 438 18.02 11.80 21.46
N ILE A 439 16.70 11.81 21.57
CA ILE A 439 15.90 10.92 22.39
C ILE A 439 15.00 10.09 21.49
N SER A 440 14.81 8.82 21.83
CA SER A 440 13.85 7.94 21.19
C SER A 440 13.03 7.16 22.20
N PHE A 441 11.83 6.76 21.79
CA PHE A 441 10.94 5.92 22.57
C PHE A 441 10.21 4.91 21.69
N GLY A 442 10.17 3.68 22.18
CA GLY A 442 9.41 2.58 21.58
C GLY A 442 9.99 2.07 20.26
N GLY A 443 9.11 1.53 19.40
CA GLY A 443 9.45 0.96 18.10
C GLY A 443 9.51 -0.58 18.11
N TRP A 444 9.97 -1.15 17.01
CA TRP A 444 10.13 -2.60 16.82
C TRP A 444 11.58 -2.94 16.46
N ASP A 445 12.19 -3.89 17.17
CA ASP A 445 13.63 -4.20 17.08
C ASP A 445 14.01 -5.34 16.13
N GLY A 446 13.05 -5.86 15.36
CA GLY A 446 13.24 -7.07 14.56
C GLY A 446 12.58 -8.32 15.14
N GLY A 447 12.12 -8.26 16.39
CA GLY A 447 11.42 -9.37 17.03
C GLY A 447 10.31 -8.93 18.01
N GLN A 448 10.49 -7.83 18.73
CA GLN A 448 9.57 -7.39 19.78
C GLN A 448 9.27 -5.89 19.70
N ILE A 449 8.06 -5.54 20.16
CA ILE A 449 7.68 -4.14 20.37
C ILE A 449 8.38 -3.65 21.64
N CYS A 450 9.06 -2.53 21.54
CA CYS A 450 9.84 -1.94 22.62
C CYS A 450 9.04 -0.87 23.38
N GLY A 451 9.29 -0.74 24.68
CA GLY A 451 8.80 0.34 25.55
C GLY A 451 9.92 1.13 26.22
N ARG A 452 11.13 1.05 25.66
CA ARG A 452 12.33 1.68 26.22
C ARG A 452 12.46 3.12 25.72
N CYS A 453 12.96 3.99 26.60
CA CYS A 453 13.44 5.31 26.24
C CYS A 453 14.96 5.25 26.13
N SER A 454 15.52 5.84 25.08
CA SER A 454 16.96 5.83 24.84
C SER A 454 17.43 7.22 24.44
N ARG A 455 18.64 7.59 24.86
CA ARG A 455 19.35 8.76 24.36
C ARG A 455 20.53 8.34 23.50
N TYR A 456 20.80 9.06 22.43
CA TYR A 456 22.00 8.82 21.64
C TYR A 456 23.24 9.41 22.35
N SER A 457 24.32 8.65 22.42
CA SER A 457 25.61 9.10 22.95
C SER A 457 26.63 9.16 21.83
N ASP A 458 27.08 10.36 21.47
CA ASP A 458 28.13 10.56 20.45
C ASP A 458 29.45 9.87 20.86
N GLU A 459 29.79 9.86 22.16
CA GLU A 459 31.00 9.20 22.68
C GLU A 459 30.99 7.68 22.48
N LYS A 460 29.81 7.05 22.56
CA LYS A 460 29.64 5.60 22.43
C LYS A 460 29.20 5.18 21.04
N GLU A 461 28.86 6.14 20.17
CA GLU A 461 28.23 5.93 18.87
C GLU A 461 27.04 4.95 18.97
N SER A 462 26.22 5.10 20.02
CA SER A 462 25.18 4.12 20.35
C SER A 462 24.05 4.73 21.19
N TRP A 463 22.88 4.10 21.12
CA TRP A 463 21.74 4.38 21.99
C TRP A 463 21.97 3.83 23.39
N VAL A 464 21.85 4.71 24.38
CA VAL A 464 21.94 4.40 25.80
C VAL A 464 20.54 4.48 26.39
N GLU A 465 20.06 3.37 26.94
CA GLU A 465 18.77 3.32 27.63
C GLU A 465 18.75 4.28 28.82
N VAL A 466 17.65 5.03 28.96
CA VAL A 466 17.42 5.96 30.06
C VAL A 466 16.19 5.54 30.86
N ALA A 467 16.32 5.58 32.18
CA ALA A 467 15.22 5.27 33.08
C ALA A 467 14.21 6.42 33.09
N LEU A 468 12.93 6.09 32.88
CA LEU A 468 11.83 7.06 33.00
C LEU A 468 11.35 7.11 34.44
N VAL A 469 11.37 8.29 35.03
CA VAL A 469 10.79 8.56 36.35
C VAL A 469 9.45 9.25 36.15
N HIS A 470 8.38 8.74 36.75
CA HIS A 470 7.08 9.40 36.71
C HIS A 470 7.11 10.60 37.65
N GLY A 471 6.82 11.79 37.13
CA GLY A 471 6.64 12.98 37.95
C GLY A 471 5.47 12.77 38.91
N GLN A 472 5.74 12.71 40.22
CA GLN A 472 4.68 12.58 41.22
C GLN A 472 3.80 13.83 41.20
N GLN A 473 2.57 13.72 40.69
CA GLN A 473 1.47 14.59 41.12
C GLN A 473 0.85 13.98 42.38
N ALA A 474 0.64 14.81 43.39
CA ALA A 474 0.33 14.39 44.77
C ALA A 474 -0.99 13.61 44.94
N ASP A 475 -1.82 13.48 43.91
CA ASP A 475 -3.18 12.90 43.99
C ASP A 475 -3.54 11.93 42.84
N GLU A 476 -2.61 11.55 41.95
CA GLU A 476 -2.91 10.60 40.87
C GLU A 476 -2.38 9.18 41.15
N PRO A 477 -3.13 8.13 40.78
CA PRO A 477 -2.67 6.75 40.91
C PRO A 477 -1.38 6.56 40.11
N VAL A 478 -0.42 5.83 40.70
CA VAL A 478 0.85 5.47 40.05
C VAL A 478 0.54 4.71 38.76
N VAL A 479 0.67 5.38 37.61
CA VAL A 479 0.65 4.69 36.32
C VAL A 479 1.91 3.84 36.28
N SER A 480 1.71 2.52 36.24
CA SER A 480 2.75 1.55 35.92
C SER A 480 3.30 1.90 34.54
N SER A 481 4.60 2.17 34.42
CA SER A 481 5.43 2.21 33.19
C SER A 481 4.71 2.49 31.86
N ILE A 482 5.12 3.54 31.13
CA ILE A 482 4.64 3.81 29.77
C ILE A 482 4.72 2.52 28.92
N PRO A 483 3.60 2.04 28.35
CA PRO A 483 3.55 0.75 27.69
C PRO A 483 4.41 0.72 26.42
N GLU A 484 4.89 -0.47 26.07
CA GLU A 484 5.52 -0.72 24.78
C GLU A 484 4.60 -0.34 23.62
N ARG A 485 5.17 0.23 22.57
CA ARG A 485 4.40 0.71 21.41
C ARG A 485 5.27 0.88 20.19
N PHE A 486 4.67 0.76 19.02
CA PHE A 486 5.27 1.12 17.74
C PHE A 486 4.22 1.80 16.85
N GLY A 487 4.68 2.50 15.81
CA GLY A 487 3.80 3.19 14.87
C GLY A 487 3.10 4.43 15.47
N HIS A 488 3.53 4.88 16.65
CA HIS A 488 3.11 6.13 17.28
C HIS A 488 3.75 7.33 16.60
N CYS A 489 3.12 8.50 16.73
CA CYS A 489 3.72 9.75 16.30
C CYS A 489 4.48 10.41 17.44
N GLY A 490 5.55 11.12 17.09
CA GLY A 490 6.40 11.85 18.02
C GLY A 490 6.75 13.23 17.49
N ALA A 491 6.84 14.21 18.39
CA ALA A 491 7.32 15.54 18.06
C ALA A 491 8.08 16.15 19.24
N THR A 492 9.22 16.80 18.95
CA THR A 492 9.84 17.71 19.91
C THR A 492 8.93 18.92 20.11
N VAL A 493 8.59 19.21 21.36
CA VAL A 493 7.80 20.37 21.75
C VAL A 493 8.58 21.27 22.68
N THR A 494 8.41 22.58 22.54
CA THR A 494 8.87 23.57 23.51
C THR A 494 7.67 24.13 24.25
N PHE A 495 7.71 24.12 25.57
CA PHE A 495 6.62 24.58 26.43
C PHE A 495 7.15 25.38 27.61
N SER A 496 6.27 26.09 28.30
CA SER A 496 6.61 26.82 29.53
C SER A 496 5.45 26.65 30.51
N LYS A 497 5.73 26.34 31.77
CA LYS A 497 4.69 26.42 32.81
C LYS A 497 4.21 27.85 32.93
N THR A 498 2.90 28.05 33.10
CA THR A 498 2.26 29.37 33.16
C THR A 498 2.87 30.30 34.22
N THR A 499 3.53 29.73 35.23
CA THR A 499 4.17 30.41 36.35
C THR A 499 5.68 30.62 36.17
N GLU A 500 6.32 30.00 35.18
CA GLU A 500 7.77 30.01 34.98
C GLU A 500 8.12 30.59 33.60
N LYS A 501 9.07 31.54 33.56
CA LYS A 501 9.55 32.14 32.30
C LYS A 501 10.52 31.24 31.53
N THR A 502 10.91 30.11 32.11
CA THR A 502 11.85 29.15 31.51
C THR A 502 11.12 28.27 30.51
N ARG A 503 11.61 28.29 29.25
CA ARG A 503 11.19 27.35 28.21
C ARG A 503 11.85 26.00 28.48
N GLN A 504 11.06 24.94 28.44
CA GLN A 504 11.50 23.55 28.54
C GLN A 504 11.22 22.84 27.21
N GLN A 505 12.05 21.86 26.86
CA GLN A 505 11.81 20.97 25.73
C GLN A 505 11.42 19.58 26.21
N GLY A 506 10.69 18.85 25.37
CA GLY A 506 10.35 17.46 25.61
C GLY A 506 9.92 16.74 24.33
N LEU A 507 9.91 15.42 24.40
CA LEU A 507 9.38 14.56 23.35
C LEU A 507 7.92 14.24 23.66
N LEU A 508 7.00 14.77 22.86
CA LEU A 508 5.57 14.48 22.93
C LEU A 508 5.27 13.28 22.04
N ILE A 509 4.58 12.28 22.59
CA ILE A 509 4.22 11.02 21.93
C ILE A 509 2.72 10.85 22.00
N PHE A 510 2.10 10.46 20.89
CA PHE A 510 0.68 10.15 20.85
C PHE A 510 0.40 8.81 20.15
N GLY A 511 -0.47 8.04 20.78
CA GLY A 511 -1.01 6.80 20.25
C GLY A 511 0.02 5.71 19.97
N GLY A 512 -0.11 5.07 18.81
CA GLY A 512 0.60 3.84 18.44
C GLY A 512 -0.20 2.60 18.79
N MET A 513 0.44 1.44 18.70
CA MET A 513 -0.20 0.18 19.04
C MET A 513 0.80 -0.77 19.73
N ASN A 514 0.27 -1.70 20.52
CA ASN A 514 1.01 -2.80 21.11
C ASN A 514 0.43 -4.14 20.64
N ALA A 515 0.85 -5.25 21.26
CA ALA A 515 0.38 -6.58 20.89
C ALA A 515 -1.11 -6.84 21.21
N VAL A 516 -1.75 -5.98 22.01
CA VAL A 516 -3.07 -6.20 22.61
C VAL A 516 -4.09 -5.15 22.15
N SER A 517 -3.68 -3.91 21.93
CA SER A 517 -4.57 -2.80 21.65
C SER A 517 -3.88 -1.65 20.90
N ASP A 518 -4.70 -0.84 20.24
CA ASP A 518 -4.34 0.50 19.83
C ASP A 518 -4.32 1.43 21.06
N LEU A 519 -3.39 2.36 21.08
CA LEU A 519 -3.20 3.32 22.15
C LEU A 519 -3.73 4.69 21.71
N ASP A 520 -4.32 5.44 22.63
CA ASP A 520 -4.88 6.77 22.44
C ASP A 520 -4.38 7.79 23.48
N ASP A 521 -3.36 7.41 24.25
CA ASP A 521 -2.76 8.23 25.28
C ASP A 521 -1.74 9.24 24.70
N LEU A 522 -1.57 10.33 25.45
CA LEU A 522 -0.61 11.39 25.16
C LEU A 522 0.46 11.40 26.26
N VAL A 523 1.72 11.22 25.88
CA VAL A 523 2.86 11.11 26.79
C VAL A 523 3.88 12.19 26.50
N LEU A 524 4.34 12.91 27.53
CA LEU A 524 5.41 13.91 27.41
C LEU A 524 6.63 13.44 28.20
N ILE A 525 7.74 13.21 27.48
CA ILE A 525 9.03 12.85 28.08
C ILE A 525 9.90 14.12 28.15
N THR A 526 10.34 14.49 29.34
CA THR A 526 11.17 15.68 29.58
C THR A 526 12.46 15.29 30.29
N PRO A 527 13.57 16.04 30.09
CA PRO A 527 14.75 15.90 30.92
C PRO A 527 14.42 16.19 32.39
N ASP A 528 15.09 15.50 33.31
CA ASP A 528 14.95 15.79 34.73
C ASP A 528 15.67 17.11 35.05
N SER A 529 14.92 18.10 35.56
CA SER A 529 15.44 19.39 35.99
C SER A 529 16.49 19.32 37.12
N SER A 530 16.66 18.15 37.75
CA SER A 530 17.58 17.91 38.87
C SER A 530 18.84 17.13 38.51
N SER A 531 18.95 16.55 37.31
CA SER A 531 20.12 15.79 36.87
C SER A 531 20.78 16.43 35.65
N THR A 532 22.03 16.85 35.79
CA THR A 532 22.88 17.37 34.71
C THR A 532 23.50 16.26 33.83
N GLU A 533 23.04 15.01 33.94
CA GLU A 533 23.64 13.84 33.28
C GLU A 533 22.75 13.14 32.27
#